data_AF-A0A936Q6T9-F1
#
_entry.id   AF-A0A936Q6T9-F1
#
_cell.length_a   1.000
_cell.length_b   1.000
_cell.length_c   1.000
_cell.angle_alpha   90.00
_cell.angle_beta   90.00
_cell.angle_gamma   90.00
#
_symmetry.space_group_name_H-M   'P 1'
#
loop_
_entity.id
_entity.type
_entity.pdbx_description
1 polymer ?
#
loop_
_entity_poly.entity_id
_entity_poly.type
_entity_poly.pdbx_seq_one_letter_code
_entity_poly.pdbx_strand_id
1 'polypeptide(L)'
;MTGRTFLRTAALAASLALSSFAFATTITIVNMDSAGVGFNDPAARTPVGGNEGTTLGEQRMNVFKHAAAYWAERLDSPIAIRVQANFEALACSSTSAVLGSAGTRYIFSDFTGAPRPQTWYSSALANKLAGEDLEPEEDDIAARFTTALDDGSCTFPKKWYYGLDAQPPGGMTDFATVVIHELAHGLGFQTFVSRTTGEKFAGDDGVGLDDAYMAHLYDGTSAKAWPEMTNAERLASGTNTSNLLWNGPEVTAVASSVLSGGVGLGGRAQMYAPNPSESGSSVSHWDTAVSPSEIMEPFLTNGAQLVITDELMKDLGWSLASGTPTNHWILPSSARAPGQGGAFYTTALSIANRGAAEARYKMKFLGNNVDGTAGQESEEFVLGPNQSVTYEDVLGSVFGRTTDFGAIRVTANVTTLSVLGQTSTPVLTSWASCVATGSFGQSVPAFAPADLVSAGSPKVIVGVREDATFRTNLILTNAGTASVDVTATLFAPSGAVLGSATWTLPPLGMTQKTQFARELGATGDVRDANVLLSTSTTGGAFAAYAAVIDRTTNDPRTLLPR
;
A
#
# COMPACT_ATOMS: atom_id res chain seq x y z
N MET A 1 31.12 -3.64 -5.87
CA MET A 1 30.71 -2.97 -4.63
C MET A 1 31.95 -2.45 -3.95
N THR A 2 31.91 -1.22 -3.43
CA THR A 2 33.03 -0.56 -2.74
C THR A 2 32.57 -0.14 -1.34
N GLY A 3 33.38 -0.35 -0.30
CA GLY A 3 33.01 -0.06 1.09
C GLY A 3 33.81 1.10 1.69
N ARG A 4 33.13 2.18 2.08
CA ARG A 4 33.75 3.41 2.59
C ARG A 4 33.44 3.66 4.07
N THR A 5 34.48 3.81 4.88
CA THR A 5 34.39 4.15 6.31
C THR A 5 34.55 5.67 6.51
N PHE A 6 33.59 6.34 7.17
CA PHE A 6 33.72 7.75 7.52
C PHE A 6 34.45 7.97 8.86
N LEU A 7 35.18 9.10 8.98
CA LEU A 7 35.96 9.41 10.18
C LEU A 7 35.05 9.82 11.36
N ARG A 8 35.28 9.20 12.52
CA ARG A 8 34.62 9.48 13.81
C ARG A 8 34.81 10.95 14.23
N THR A 9 33.83 11.79 13.99
CA THR A 9 33.69 13.03 14.75
C THR A 9 32.65 12.80 15.83
N ALA A 10 33.09 12.82 17.09
CA ALA A 10 32.20 12.72 18.24
C ALA A 10 31.37 14.01 18.36
N ALA A 11 30.30 14.11 17.57
CA ALA A 11 29.28 15.11 17.78
C ALA A 11 28.27 14.53 18.80
N LEU A 12 28.20 15.16 19.98
CA LEU A 12 27.13 14.93 20.94
C LEU A 12 25.80 15.33 20.27
N ALA A 13 25.06 14.36 19.74
CA ALA A 13 23.78 14.62 19.10
C ALA A 13 22.72 14.87 20.19
N ALA A 14 22.29 16.12 20.34
CA ALA A 14 21.04 16.42 21.01
C ALA A 14 19.90 15.87 20.14
N SER A 15 19.17 14.89 20.66
CA SER A 15 17.97 14.35 20.03
C SER A 15 16.84 15.39 20.05
N LEU A 16 16.84 16.31 19.07
CA LEU A 16 15.59 16.98 18.70
C LEU A 16 14.74 15.94 17.97
N ALA A 17 13.59 15.62 18.55
CA ALA A 17 12.51 14.91 17.86
C ALA A 17 12.01 15.81 16.71
N LEU A 18 12.64 15.69 15.55
CA LEU A 18 12.10 16.18 14.30
C LEU A 18 10.85 15.35 13.99
N SER A 19 9.71 16.01 13.87
CA SER A 19 8.49 15.43 13.33
C SER A 19 8.81 14.73 12.00
N SER A 20 8.62 13.43 11.92
CA SER A 20 8.76 12.68 10.66
C SER A 20 7.69 13.14 9.68
N PHE A 21 8.07 14.00 8.74
CA PHE A 21 7.29 14.20 7.53
C PHE A 21 7.50 12.98 6.63
N ALA A 22 6.42 12.39 6.13
CA ALA A 22 6.49 11.38 5.08
C ALA A 22 7.07 12.02 3.82
N PHE A 23 8.18 11.52 3.30
CA PHE A 23 8.69 11.93 2.00
C PHE A 23 8.14 11.00 0.92
N ALA A 24 7.88 11.54 -0.26
CA ALA A 24 7.63 10.71 -1.43
C ALA A 24 8.99 10.19 -1.94
N THR A 25 9.27 8.91 -1.70
CA THR A 25 10.48 8.27 -2.23
C THR A 25 10.50 8.38 -3.74
N THR A 26 11.65 8.75 -4.29
CA THR A 26 11.87 8.82 -5.74
C THR A 26 12.90 7.77 -6.11
N ILE A 27 12.53 6.81 -6.96
CA ILE A 27 13.47 5.84 -7.54
C ILE A 27 13.64 6.17 -9.03
N THR A 28 14.85 6.53 -9.41
CA THR A 28 15.20 6.94 -10.79
C THR A 28 15.96 5.83 -11.50
N ILE A 29 15.45 5.43 -12.66
CA ILE A 29 16.11 4.43 -13.52
C ILE A 29 17.11 5.14 -14.44
N VAL A 30 18.37 4.70 -14.37
CA VAL A 30 19.48 5.19 -15.19
C VAL A 30 19.77 4.11 -16.24
N ASN A 31 19.43 4.43 -17.49
CA ASN A 31 19.59 3.53 -18.63
C ASN A 31 21.07 3.45 -19.06
N MET A 32 21.67 2.28 -18.91
CA MET A 32 23.07 2.01 -19.27
C MET A 32 23.22 1.25 -20.59
N ASP A 33 22.12 0.95 -21.27
CA ASP A 33 22.15 0.23 -22.54
C ASP A 33 22.65 1.12 -23.69
N SER A 34 23.37 0.52 -24.62
CA SER A 34 23.69 1.15 -25.90
C SER A 34 22.47 1.21 -26.82
N ALA A 35 22.56 1.96 -27.93
CA ALA A 35 21.47 2.03 -28.91
C ALA A 35 21.15 0.63 -29.49
N GLY A 36 19.85 0.30 -29.56
CA GLY A 36 19.40 -0.99 -30.10
C GLY A 36 19.47 -2.17 -29.12
N VAL A 37 19.87 -1.95 -27.87
CA VAL A 37 19.96 -2.99 -26.82
C VAL A 37 19.04 -2.65 -25.66
N GLY A 38 18.50 -3.66 -24.98
CA GLY A 38 17.82 -3.51 -23.69
C GLY A 38 16.67 -2.51 -23.74
N PHE A 39 16.78 -1.43 -22.96
CA PHE A 39 15.81 -0.33 -22.94
C PHE A 39 15.71 0.49 -24.24
N ASN A 40 16.76 0.44 -25.08
CA ASN A 40 16.84 1.16 -26.34
C ASN A 40 16.53 0.27 -27.56
N ASP A 41 15.99 -0.92 -27.34
CA ASP A 41 15.64 -1.87 -28.40
C ASP A 41 14.37 -1.39 -29.16
N PRO A 42 14.47 -1.06 -30.46
CA PRO A 42 13.37 -0.52 -31.25
C PRO A 42 12.44 -1.61 -31.81
N ALA A 43 12.68 -2.89 -31.53
CA ALA A 43 11.86 -3.97 -32.07
C ALA A 43 10.40 -3.78 -31.67
N ALA A 44 9.51 -3.72 -32.67
CA ALA A 44 8.09 -3.48 -32.45
C ALA A 44 7.47 -4.55 -31.53
N ARG A 45 6.60 -4.09 -30.64
CA ARG A 45 5.81 -4.93 -29.72
C ARG A 45 4.37 -4.42 -29.67
N THR A 46 3.45 -5.36 -29.50
CA THR A 46 2.06 -5.02 -29.18
C THR A 46 1.95 -4.82 -27.67
N PRO A 47 1.22 -3.79 -27.21
CA PRO A 47 0.87 -3.63 -25.80
C PRO A 47 0.35 -4.92 -25.17
N VAL A 48 0.70 -5.17 -23.91
CA VAL A 48 0.38 -6.41 -23.21
C VAL A 48 0.20 -6.18 -21.73
N GLY A 49 -0.84 -6.76 -21.12
CA GLY A 49 -1.04 -6.76 -19.66
C GLY A 49 -1.00 -5.39 -18.99
N GLY A 50 -1.54 -4.35 -19.64
CA GLY A 50 -1.48 -2.96 -19.13
C GLY A 50 -0.17 -2.21 -19.41
N ASN A 51 0.78 -2.82 -20.11
CA ASN A 51 1.98 -2.15 -20.62
C ASN A 51 1.71 -1.60 -22.04
N GLU A 52 1.53 -0.29 -22.15
CA GLU A 52 1.24 0.41 -23.42
C GLU A 52 2.46 0.59 -24.34
N GLY A 53 3.62 0.05 -23.96
CA GLY A 53 4.84 0.16 -24.74
C GLY A 53 4.72 -0.49 -26.13
N THR A 54 5.18 0.22 -27.16
CA THR A 54 5.09 -0.18 -28.57
C THR A 54 6.39 -0.74 -29.14
N THR A 55 7.48 -0.68 -28.36
CA THR A 55 8.75 -1.36 -28.64
C THR A 55 9.17 -2.23 -27.46
N LEU A 56 10.09 -3.17 -27.70
CA LEU A 56 10.64 -4.02 -26.64
C LEU A 56 11.35 -3.20 -25.56
N GLY A 57 12.14 -2.20 -25.97
CA GLY A 57 12.81 -1.29 -25.04
C GLY A 57 11.83 -0.46 -24.20
N GLU A 58 10.76 0.04 -24.81
CA GLU A 58 9.71 0.78 -24.10
C GLU A 58 9.00 -0.11 -23.07
N GLN A 59 8.64 -1.34 -23.45
CA GLN A 59 8.01 -2.28 -22.52
C GLN A 59 8.92 -2.63 -21.32
N ARG A 60 10.22 -2.87 -21.57
CA ARG A 60 11.22 -3.09 -20.51
C ARG A 60 11.31 -1.88 -19.57
N MET A 61 11.40 -0.67 -20.11
CA MET A 61 11.47 0.56 -19.31
C MET A 61 10.20 0.78 -18.48
N ASN A 62 9.02 0.50 -19.03
CA ASN A 62 7.75 0.59 -18.31
C ASN A 62 7.69 -0.39 -17.12
N VAL A 63 8.20 -1.62 -17.29
CA VAL A 63 8.32 -2.57 -16.17
C VAL A 63 9.24 -2.05 -15.07
N PHE A 64 10.39 -1.46 -15.42
CA PHE A 64 11.29 -0.87 -14.42
C PHE A 64 10.66 0.30 -13.68
N LYS A 65 9.93 1.18 -14.38
CA LYS A 65 9.17 2.26 -13.75
C LYS A 65 8.07 1.73 -12.82
N HIS A 66 7.42 0.65 -13.21
CA HIS A 66 6.42 -0.03 -12.37
C HIS A 66 7.06 -0.60 -11.10
N ALA A 67 8.18 -1.31 -11.21
CA ALA A 67 8.91 -1.84 -10.05
C ALA A 67 9.51 -0.74 -9.15
N ALA A 68 9.98 0.36 -9.74
CA ALA A 68 10.43 1.55 -9.02
C ALA A 68 9.28 2.18 -8.22
N ALA A 69 8.10 2.37 -8.83
CA ALA A 69 6.92 2.85 -8.14
C ALA A 69 6.48 1.91 -7.02
N TYR A 70 6.53 0.60 -7.25
CA TYR A 70 6.19 -0.43 -6.27
C TYR A 70 6.98 -0.29 -4.96
N TRP A 71 8.30 -0.06 -5.06
CA TRP A 71 9.14 0.17 -3.87
C TRP A 71 9.03 1.59 -3.32
N ALA A 72 8.89 2.60 -4.19
CA ALA A 72 8.72 4.00 -3.79
C ALA A 72 7.44 4.24 -2.96
N GLU A 73 6.37 3.50 -3.23
CA GLU A 73 5.13 3.54 -2.45
C GLU A 73 5.25 2.89 -1.07
N ARG A 74 6.26 2.03 -0.87
CA ARG A 74 6.45 1.25 0.36
C ARG A 74 7.48 1.83 1.30
N LEU A 75 8.56 2.37 0.76
CA LEU A 75 9.69 2.88 1.54
C LEU A 75 9.63 4.40 1.65
N ASP A 76 10.08 4.94 2.78
CA ASP A 76 10.25 6.37 3.01
C ASP A 76 11.72 6.76 2.88
N SER A 77 12.03 7.65 1.94
CA SER A 77 13.36 8.19 1.73
C SER A 77 13.28 9.67 1.34
N PRO A 78 13.95 10.56 2.08
CA PRO A 78 14.12 11.94 1.65
C PRO A 78 15.15 12.08 0.51
N ILE A 79 15.93 11.03 0.24
CA ILE A 79 16.98 11.02 -0.78
C ILE A 79 16.54 10.14 -1.96
N ALA A 80 16.72 10.66 -3.18
CA ALA A 80 16.41 9.92 -4.39
C ALA A 80 17.33 8.70 -4.53
N ILE A 81 16.74 7.56 -4.87
CA ILE A 81 17.47 6.30 -5.10
C ILE A 81 17.72 6.17 -6.59
N ARG A 82 18.98 6.00 -6.99
CA ARG A 82 19.37 5.89 -8.40
C ARG A 82 19.73 4.44 -8.75
N VAL A 83 19.02 3.89 -9.71
CA VAL A 83 19.19 2.50 -10.16
C VAL A 83 19.77 2.50 -11.57
N GLN A 84 21.06 2.20 -11.71
CA GLN A 84 21.61 1.91 -13.02
C GLN A 84 21.21 0.51 -13.46
N ALA A 85 20.71 0.40 -14.70
CA ALA A 85 20.24 -0.86 -15.23
C ALA A 85 20.64 -1.04 -16.71
N ASN A 86 20.98 -2.27 -17.07
CA ASN A 86 21.21 -2.69 -18.44
C ASN A 86 20.74 -4.12 -18.69
N PHE A 87 20.63 -4.47 -19.96
CA PHE A 87 20.39 -5.83 -20.41
C PHE A 87 21.64 -6.43 -21.06
N GLU A 88 21.93 -7.69 -20.76
CA GLU A 88 23.01 -8.45 -21.38
C GLU A 88 22.68 -9.95 -21.39
N ALA A 89 23.43 -10.78 -22.11
CA ALA A 89 23.24 -12.22 -22.00
C ALA A 89 23.83 -12.73 -20.67
N LEU A 90 22.98 -13.27 -19.79
CA LEU A 90 23.42 -13.92 -18.54
C LEU A 90 23.50 -15.44 -18.71
N ALA A 91 24.09 -16.12 -17.72
CA ALA A 91 24.28 -17.57 -17.74
C ALA A 91 22.96 -18.31 -17.96
N CYS A 92 22.94 -19.21 -18.94
CA CYS A 92 21.77 -20.03 -19.28
C CYS A 92 22.18 -21.42 -19.79
N SER A 93 21.34 -22.40 -19.50
CA SER A 93 21.30 -23.74 -20.09
C SER A 93 19.86 -24.10 -20.49
N SER A 94 19.65 -25.32 -20.99
CA SER A 94 18.30 -25.83 -21.28
C SER A 94 17.43 -26.02 -20.03
N THR A 95 18.03 -26.04 -18.84
CA THR A 95 17.34 -26.35 -17.57
C THR A 95 17.39 -25.23 -16.55
N SER A 96 18.20 -24.18 -16.77
CA SER A 96 18.32 -23.04 -15.85
C SER A 96 18.69 -21.76 -16.60
N ALA A 97 18.23 -20.62 -16.10
CA ALA A 97 18.62 -19.30 -16.59
C ALA A 97 18.74 -18.32 -15.43
N VAL A 98 19.82 -17.56 -15.40
CA VAL A 98 19.93 -16.38 -14.54
C VAL A 98 19.07 -15.29 -15.16
N LEU A 99 18.00 -14.94 -14.46
CA LEU A 99 16.97 -14.02 -14.94
C LEU A 99 17.40 -12.55 -14.78
N GLY A 100 17.99 -12.25 -13.63
CA GLY A 100 18.56 -10.96 -13.30
C GLY A 100 19.59 -11.09 -12.19
N SER A 101 20.19 -9.95 -11.86
CA SER A 101 20.96 -9.75 -10.64
C SER A 101 20.94 -8.26 -10.32
N ALA A 102 20.66 -7.88 -9.09
CA ALA A 102 20.94 -6.55 -8.62
C ALA A 102 21.52 -6.52 -7.20
N GLY A 103 22.15 -5.40 -6.89
CA GLY A 103 22.73 -5.16 -5.58
C GLY A 103 23.27 -3.73 -5.48
N THR A 104 23.58 -3.34 -4.26
CA THR A 104 24.14 -2.01 -4.02
C THR A 104 25.55 -1.84 -4.64
N ARG A 105 25.82 -0.63 -5.15
CA ARG A 105 27.15 -0.26 -5.69
C ARG A 105 28.12 0.13 -4.60
N TYR A 106 27.63 0.76 -3.54
CA TYR A 106 28.42 1.21 -2.40
C TYR A 106 27.83 0.73 -1.09
N ILE A 107 28.69 0.54 -0.11
CA ILE A 107 28.28 0.33 1.27
C ILE A 107 29.01 1.34 2.15
N PHE A 108 28.32 1.82 3.17
CA PHE A 108 28.82 2.83 4.07
C PHE A 108 28.71 2.38 5.51
N SER A 109 29.71 2.73 6.32
CA SER A 109 29.70 2.55 7.77
C SER A 109 30.09 3.84 8.46
N ASP A 110 29.66 3.97 9.72
CA ASP A 110 30.05 5.06 10.61
C ASP A 110 29.77 6.48 10.07
N PHE A 111 28.77 6.62 9.19
CA PHE A 111 28.24 7.90 8.74
C PHE A 111 27.31 8.51 9.81
N THR A 112 27.09 9.82 9.73
CA THR A 112 26.17 10.53 10.64
C THR A 112 24.76 9.97 10.49
N GLY A 113 24.15 9.48 11.58
CA GLY A 113 22.82 8.87 11.53
C GLY A 113 22.80 7.34 11.37
N ALA A 114 23.98 6.70 11.26
CA ALA A 114 24.08 5.24 11.25
C ALA A 114 23.49 4.62 12.54
N PRO A 115 22.51 3.70 12.45
CA PRO A 115 21.85 3.11 13.63
C PRO A 115 22.78 2.27 14.51
N ARG A 116 23.80 1.65 13.90
CA ARG A 116 24.80 0.81 14.57
C ARG A 116 26.20 1.26 14.13
N PRO A 117 27.12 1.44 15.08
CA PRO A 117 28.53 1.70 14.74
C PRO A 117 29.13 0.46 14.07
N GLN A 118 30.20 0.65 13.30
CA GLN A 118 30.99 -0.43 12.72
C GLN A 118 30.12 -1.46 11.96
N THR A 119 29.14 -0.97 11.21
CA THR A 119 28.17 -1.78 10.46
C THR A 119 28.03 -1.24 9.04
N TRP A 120 28.05 -2.12 8.04
CA TRP A 120 27.81 -1.80 6.64
C TRP A 120 26.32 -1.67 6.33
N TYR A 121 25.97 -0.59 5.63
CA TYR A 121 24.63 -0.33 5.07
C TYR A 121 24.73 -0.17 3.56
N SER A 122 23.77 -0.72 2.81
CA SER A 122 23.66 -0.49 1.36
C SER A 122 23.44 1.00 1.06
N SER A 123 23.99 1.50 -0.05
CA SER A 123 24.00 2.92 -0.45
C SER A 123 22.66 3.62 -0.24
N ALA A 124 21.58 3.09 -0.83
CA ALA A 124 20.24 3.68 -0.74
C ALA A 124 19.75 3.82 0.71
N LEU A 125 19.97 2.79 1.54
CA LEU A 125 19.58 2.80 2.95
C LEU A 125 20.47 3.76 3.77
N ALA A 126 21.78 3.77 3.50
CA ALA A 126 22.71 4.68 4.16
C ALA A 126 22.36 6.15 3.87
N ASN A 127 22.09 6.47 2.60
CA ASN A 127 21.67 7.80 2.16
C ASN A 127 20.39 8.25 2.88
N LYS A 128 19.39 7.37 2.95
CA LYS A 128 18.16 7.61 3.72
C LYS A 128 18.44 7.91 5.20
N LEU A 129 19.30 7.11 5.83
CA LEU A 129 19.61 7.23 7.26
C LEU A 129 20.46 8.46 7.58
N ALA A 130 21.34 8.85 6.66
CA ALA A 130 22.14 10.07 6.75
C ALA A 130 21.31 11.35 6.50
N GLY A 131 20.25 11.25 5.70
CA GLY A 131 19.49 12.41 5.23
C GLY A 131 20.22 13.20 4.15
N GLU A 132 21.24 12.61 3.51
CA GLU A 132 22.00 13.16 2.39
C GLU A 132 22.50 12.03 1.48
N ASP A 133 22.87 12.37 0.24
CA ASP A 133 23.52 11.43 -0.67
C ASP A 133 25.02 11.36 -0.35
N LEU A 134 25.48 10.20 0.11
CA LEU A 134 26.86 9.95 0.56
C LEU A 134 27.84 9.76 -0.62
N GLU A 135 27.35 9.54 -1.84
CA GLU A 135 28.16 9.44 -3.06
C GLU A 135 27.43 10.05 -4.29
N PRO A 136 27.27 11.38 -4.34
CA PRO A 136 26.33 12.06 -5.26
C PRO A 136 26.69 12.00 -6.75
N GLU A 137 27.90 11.56 -7.09
CA GLU A 137 28.33 11.39 -8.49
C GLU A 137 28.04 9.98 -9.04
N GLU A 138 27.50 9.09 -8.20
CA GLU A 138 27.38 7.67 -8.48
C GLU A 138 25.94 7.17 -8.26
N ASP A 139 25.58 6.08 -8.93
CA ASP A 139 24.28 5.43 -8.72
C ASP A 139 24.32 4.45 -7.52
N ASP A 140 23.20 4.29 -6.81
CA ASP A 140 23.10 3.47 -5.59
C ASP A 140 23.06 1.97 -5.87
N ILE A 141 22.34 1.57 -6.92
CA ILE A 141 22.01 0.18 -7.24
C ILE A 141 22.45 -0.12 -8.66
N ALA A 142 23.11 -1.27 -8.85
CA ALA A 142 23.38 -1.83 -10.16
C ALA A 142 22.49 -3.04 -10.39
N ALA A 143 21.75 -3.05 -11.51
CA ALA A 143 20.87 -4.13 -11.90
C ALA A 143 21.15 -4.59 -13.33
N ARG A 144 21.10 -5.90 -13.57
CA ARG A 144 21.36 -6.53 -14.87
C ARG A 144 20.32 -7.59 -15.13
N PHE A 145 19.79 -7.66 -16.34
CA PHE A 145 18.77 -8.63 -16.71
C PHE A 145 19.07 -9.29 -18.04
N THR A 146 18.68 -10.56 -18.17
CA THR A 146 19.07 -11.33 -19.33
C THR A 146 18.30 -10.96 -20.59
N THR A 147 18.99 -10.72 -21.71
CA THR A 147 18.36 -10.66 -23.05
C THR A 147 17.98 -12.04 -23.58
N ALA A 148 18.59 -13.09 -23.01
CA ALA A 148 18.65 -14.41 -23.63
C ALA A 148 17.27 -15.09 -23.74
N LEU A 149 16.32 -14.71 -22.89
CA LEU A 149 14.94 -15.18 -22.96
C LEU A 149 14.22 -14.61 -24.20
N ASP A 150 14.54 -13.40 -24.67
CA ASP A 150 13.87 -12.82 -25.85
C ASP A 150 14.52 -13.23 -27.16
N ASP A 151 15.84 -13.10 -27.26
CA ASP A 151 16.57 -13.23 -28.52
C ASP A 151 16.81 -14.68 -28.97
N GLY A 152 16.49 -15.66 -28.10
CA GLY A 152 16.62 -17.08 -28.41
C GLY A 152 18.06 -17.62 -28.31
N SER A 153 19.00 -16.82 -27.79
CA SER A 153 20.36 -17.28 -27.48
C SER A 153 20.41 -18.31 -26.33
N CYS A 154 19.32 -18.42 -25.57
CA CYS A 154 19.13 -19.36 -24.48
C CYS A 154 18.10 -20.45 -24.84
N THR A 155 18.42 -21.71 -24.55
CA THR A 155 17.55 -22.87 -24.82
C THR A 155 16.56 -23.16 -23.69
N PHE A 156 16.57 -22.37 -22.62
CA PHE A 156 15.59 -22.44 -21.55
C PHE A 156 14.16 -22.21 -22.11
N PRO A 157 13.16 -23.04 -21.75
CA PRO A 157 11.87 -23.08 -22.45
C PRO A 157 10.91 -21.95 -22.05
N LYS A 158 11.41 -20.84 -21.51
CA LYS A 158 10.60 -19.69 -21.05
C LYS A 158 10.95 -18.41 -21.78
N LYS A 159 9.97 -17.52 -21.90
CA LYS A 159 10.08 -16.19 -22.50
C LYS A 159 9.70 -15.12 -21.50
N TRP A 160 10.13 -13.88 -21.72
CA TRP A 160 9.69 -12.76 -20.89
C TRP A 160 8.23 -12.40 -21.15
N TYR A 161 7.51 -12.15 -20.08
CA TYR A 161 6.23 -11.43 -20.07
C TYR A 161 6.47 -10.03 -19.54
N TYR A 162 6.11 -9.01 -20.32
CA TYR A 162 6.31 -7.60 -19.99
C TYR A 162 5.04 -6.88 -19.52
N GLY A 163 3.96 -7.61 -19.26
CA GLY A 163 2.74 -7.03 -18.68
C GLY A 163 2.96 -6.57 -17.24
N LEU A 164 2.09 -5.67 -16.77
CA LEU A 164 2.13 -5.08 -15.42
C LEU A 164 1.00 -5.62 -14.53
N ASP A 165 0.28 -6.65 -14.98
CA ASP A 165 -0.91 -7.21 -14.33
C ASP A 165 -0.63 -8.46 -13.48
N ALA A 166 0.64 -8.89 -13.42
CA ALA A 166 1.07 -10.14 -12.77
C ALA A 166 0.32 -11.38 -13.28
N GLN A 167 -0.12 -11.39 -14.54
CA GLN A 167 -0.82 -12.52 -15.17
C GLN A 167 -0.04 -13.06 -16.38
N PRO A 168 1.21 -13.56 -16.21
CA PRO A 168 1.98 -14.10 -17.31
C PRO A 168 1.26 -15.32 -17.93
N PRO A 169 1.08 -15.37 -19.26
CA PRO A 169 0.59 -16.56 -19.94
C PRO A 169 1.48 -17.78 -19.69
N GLY A 170 0.92 -18.98 -19.84
CA GLY A 170 1.66 -20.22 -19.72
C GLY A 170 2.91 -20.25 -20.63
N GLY A 171 4.06 -20.61 -20.05
CA GLY A 171 5.35 -20.62 -20.77
C GLY A 171 6.11 -19.30 -20.73
N MET A 172 5.56 -18.25 -20.11
CA MET A 172 6.26 -17.00 -19.86
C MET A 172 6.69 -16.86 -18.39
N THR A 173 7.61 -15.93 -18.18
CA THR A 173 8.19 -15.52 -16.90
C THR A 173 7.83 -14.06 -16.69
N ASP A 174 7.20 -13.70 -15.56
CA ASP A 174 6.83 -12.32 -15.29
C ASP A 174 8.05 -11.45 -14.99
N PHE A 175 8.38 -10.55 -15.91
CA PHE A 175 9.54 -9.69 -15.77
C PHE A 175 9.36 -8.69 -14.62
N ALA A 176 8.13 -8.22 -14.35
CA ALA A 176 7.88 -7.24 -13.30
C ALA A 176 8.22 -7.79 -11.92
N THR A 177 7.84 -9.04 -11.65
CA THR A 177 8.16 -9.70 -10.39
C THR A 177 9.68 -9.87 -10.21
N VAL A 178 10.41 -10.24 -11.27
CA VAL A 178 11.88 -10.36 -11.21
C VAL A 178 12.52 -9.00 -10.94
N VAL A 179 12.09 -7.91 -11.60
CA VAL A 179 12.67 -6.58 -11.31
C VAL A 179 12.36 -6.14 -9.87
N ILE A 180 11.14 -6.36 -9.37
CA ILE A 180 10.78 -6.05 -7.98
C ILE A 180 11.68 -6.80 -7.00
N HIS A 181 11.88 -8.10 -7.22
CA HIS A 181 12.77 -8.96 -6.43
C HIS A 181 14.20 -8.41 -6.41
N GLU A 182 14.80 -8.19 -7.58
CA GLU A 182 16.19 -7.76 -7.69
C GLU A 182 16.42 -6.40 -7.03
N LEU A 183 15.47 -5.45 -7.18
CA LEU A 183 15.58 -4.16 -6.52
C LEU A 183 15.62 -4.27 -4.99
N ALA A 184 14.97 -5.26 -4.38
CA ALA A 184 15.02 -5.47 -2.94
C ALA A 184 16.45 -5.77 -2.45
N HIS A 185 17.23 -6.55 -3.20
CA HIS A 185 18.66 -6.77 -2.90
C HIS A 185 19.43 -5.45 -2.91
N GLY A 186 19.23 -4.62 -3.93
CA GLY A 186 19.83 -3.29 -4.01
C GLY A 186 19.44 -2.35 -2.86
N LEU A 187 18.22 -2.50 -2.35
CA LEU A 187 17.67 -1.74 -1.21
C LEU A 187 18.14 -2.26 0.15
N GLY A 188 18.81 -3.42 0.21
CA GLY A 188 19.45 -3.93 1.43
C GLY A 188 19.08 -5.36 1.82
N PHE A 189 18.24 -6.07 1.07
CA PHE A 189 17.97 -7.49 1.28
C PHE A 189 19.16 -8.36 0.85
N GLN A 190 20.32 -8.18 1.48
CA GLN A 190 21.54 -8.91 1.14
C GLN A 190 22.57 -8.83 2.26
N THR A 191 23.34 -9.91 2.45
CA THR A 191 24.55 -9.89 3.29
C THR A 191 25.80 -9.78 2.44
N PHE A 192 26.85 -9.19 3.00
CA PHE A 192 28.17 -9.09 2.37
C PHE A 192 29.16 -10.13 2.92
N VAL A 193 28.71 -11.02 3.80
CA VAL A 193 29.53 -12.15 4.26
C VAL A 193 29.86 -13.08 3.09
N SER A 194 31.14 -13.43 2.97
CA SER A 194 31.61 -14.39 1.97
C SER A 194 30.95 -15.75 2.18
N ARG A 195 30.20 -16.22 1.19
CA ARG A 195 29.59 -17.56 1.19
C ARG A 195 30.61 -18.71 1.08
N THR A 196 31.89 -18.40 0.82
CA THR A 196 32.94 -19.41 0.65
C THR A 196 33.85 -19.52 1.87
N THR A 197 34.05 -18.42 2.60
CA THR A 197 34.95 -18.36 3.76
C THR A 197 34.23 -18.03 5.06
N GLY A 198 33.01 -17.47 5.01
CA GLY A 198 32.28 -16.94 6.16
C GLY A 198 32.85 -15.62 6.70
N GLU A 199 33.82 -15.02 5.99
CA GLU A 199 34.42 -13.74 6.34
C GLU A 199 33.45 -12.58 6.09
N LYS A 200 33.46 -11.63 7.02
CA LYS A 200 32.76 -10.35 6.89
C LYS A 200 33.45 -9.50 5.81
N PHE A 201 32.68 -8.71 5.07
CA PHE A 201 33.25 -7.81 4.06
C PHE A 201 34.14 -6.76 4.72
N ALA A 202 35.36 -6.61 4.21
CA ALA A 202 36.31 -5.59 4.63
C ALA A 202 36.26 -4.40 3.66
N GLY A 203 36.07 -3.19 4.21
CA GLY A 203 36.09 -1.96 3.43
C GLY A 203 37.50 -1.49 3.10
N ASP A 204 37.61 -0.23 2.70
CA ASP A 204 38.89 0.40 2.29
C ASP A 204 39.95 0.44 3.42
N ASP A 205 39.53 0.31 4.69
CA ASP A 205 40.40 0.21 5.87
C ASP A 205 40.90 -1.22 6.17
N GLY A 206 40.43 -2.22 5.41
CA GLY A 206 40.80 -3.62 5.57
C GLY A 206 40.15 -4.33 6.76
N VAL A 207 39.20 -3.70 7.46
CA VAL A 207 38.52 -4.28 8.64
C VAL A 207 37.17 -4.88 8.24
N GLY A 208 36.97 -6.17 8.52
CA GLY A 208 35.69 -6.85 8.32
C GLY A 208 34.64 -6.40 9.33
N LEU A 209 33.51 -5.85 8.85
CA LEU A 209 32.42 -5.34 9.69
C LEU A 209 31.14 -6.17 9.54
N ASP A 210 30.27 -6.10 10.55
CA ASP A 210 28.91 -6.60 10.38
C ASP A 210 28.21 -5.83 9.28
N ASP A 211 27.27 -6.45 8.58
CA ASP A 211 26.32 -5.75 7.72
C ASP A 211 24.93 -5.72 8.37
N ALA A 212 24.13 -4.72 8.00
CA ALA A 212 22.82 -4.49 8.59
C ALA A 212 21.90 -5.72 8.47
N TYR A 213 22.05 -6.53 7.42
CA TYR A 213 21.27 -7.74 7.20
C TYR A 213 21.73 -8.88 8.10
N MET A 214 23.04 -9.17 8.14
CA MET A 214 23.58 -10.24 8.98
C MET A 214 23.39 -10.00 10.46
N ALA A 215 23.21 -8.74 10.88
CA ALA A 215 22.87 -8.38 12.25
C ALA A 215 21.54 -8.99 12.72
N HIS A 216 20.71 -9.44 11.79
CA HIS A 216 19.43 -10.11 12.03
C HIS A 216 19.43 -11.59 11.63
N LEU A 217 20.57 -12.19 11.30
CA LEU A 217 20.65 -13.63 11.05
C LEU A 217 20.95 -14.41 12.35
N TYR A 218 20.27 -15.53 12.52
CA TYR A 218 20.38 -16.40 13.68
C TYR A 218 20.41 -17.87 13.26
N ASP A 219 21.24 -18.67 13.91
CA ASP A 219 21.31 -20.10 13.68
C ASP A 219 20.66 -20.86 14.84
N GLY A 220 19.56 -21.57 14.54
CA GLY A 220 18.80 -22.31 15.53
C GLY A 220 19.53 -23.52 16.12
N THR A 221 20.54 -24.06 15.43
CA THR A 221 21.30 -25.22 15.91
C THR A 221 22.35 -24.84 16.94
N SER A 222 23.14 -23.80 16.64
CA SER A 222 24.17 -23.27 17.53
C SER A 222 23.64 -22.26 18.55
N ALA A 223 22.40 -21.80 18.36
CA ALA A 223 21.72 -20.80 19.17
C ALA A 223 22.44 -19.43 19.22
N LYS A 224 23.14 -19.07 18.14
CA LYS A 224 23.94 -17.84 18.03
C LYS A 224 23.39 -16.89 16.97
N ALA A 225 23.54 -15.60 17.20
CA ALA A 225 23.40 -14.61 16.14
C ALA A 225 24.67 -14.58 15.28
N TRP A 226 24.55 -14.30 13.98
CA TRP A 226 25.69 -14.24 13.07
C TRP A 226 26.82 -13.26 13.48
N PRO A 227 26.55 -12.10 14.10
CA PRO A 227 27.60 -11.22 14.63
C PRO A 227 28.54 -11.89 15.64
N GLU A 228 28.02 -12.85 16.42
CA GLU A 228 28.72 -13.56 17.50
C GLU A 228 29.53 -14.76 17.01
N MET A 229 29.34 -15.14 15.73
CA MET A 229 29.95 -16.33 15.15
C MET A 229 31.39 -16.07 14.65
N THR A 230 32.17 -17.14 14.59
CA THR A 230 33.40 -17.20 13.80
C THR A 230 33.09 -17.34 12.30
N ASN A 231 34.10 -17.17 11.44
CA ASN A 231 33.94 -17.36 9.99
C ASN A 231 33.47 -18.80 9.67
N ALA A 232 34.04 -19.81 10.32
CA ALA A 232 33.65 -21.20 10.12
C ALA A 232 32.20 -21.48 10.55
N GLU A 233 31.74 -20.86 11.63
CA GLU A 233 30.34 -20.99 12.09
C GLU A 233 29.36 -20.32 11.13
N ARG A 234 29.67 -19.12 10.60
CA ARG A 234 28.84 -18.49 9.55
C ARG A 234 28.76 -19.35 8.29
N LEU A 235 29.88 -19.93 7.86
CA LEU A 235 29.91 -20.81 6.70
C LEU A 235 29.03 -22.05 6.91
N ALA A 236 29.10 -22.67 8.09
CA ALA A 236 28.22 -23.78 8.45
C ALA A 236 26.75 -23.36 8.49
N SER A 237 26.45 -22.23 9.12
CA SER A 237 25.09 -21.70 9.24
C SER A 237 24.45 -21.36 7.88
N GLY A 238 25.23 -20.83 6.93
CA GLY A 238 24.76 -20.52 5.57
C GLY A 238 24.34 -21.73 4.72
N THR A 239 24.57 -22.95 5.22
CA THR A 239 24.10 -24.21 4.61
C THR A 239 23.27 -25.05 5.58
N ASN A 240 22.79 -24.45 6.67
CA ASN A 240 22.02 -25.12 7.71
C ASN A 240 20.52 -25.00 7.44
N THR A 241 20.04 -25.85 6.52
CA THR A 241 18.64 -25.86 6.07
C THR A 241 17.66 -25.91 7.25
N SER A 242 16.59 -25.10 7.17
CA SER A 242 15.57 -24.90 8.21
C SER A 242 16.06 -24.31 9.54
N ASN A 243 17.35 -24.05 9.70
CA ASN A 243 17.94 -23.55 10.95
C ASN A 243 18.66 -22.21 10.79
N LEU A 244 18.91 -21.72 9.57
CA LEU A 244 19.16 -20.31 9.35
C LEU A 244 17.84 -19.55 9.42
N LEU A 245 17.76 -18.59 10.34
CA LEU A 245 16.52 -17.92 10.72
C LEU A 245 16.71 -16.40 10.74
N TRP A 246 15.65 -15.67 10.41
CA TRP A 246 15.60 -14.21 10.59
C TRP A 246 15.18 -13.85 12.01
N ASN A 247 16.01 -13.07 12.70
CA ASN A 247 15.87 -12.64 14.09
C ASN A 247 15.63 -11.13 14.21
N GLY A 248 15.03 -10.52 13.19
CA GLY A 248 14.54 -9.15 13.27
C GLY A 248 13.21 -9.04 14.03
N PRO A 249 13.05 -8.04 14.91
CA PRO A 249 11.87 -7.88 15.75
C PRO A 249 10.56 -7.68 14.97
N GLU A 250 10.59 -6.95 13.85
CA GLU A 250 9.40 -6.63 13.06
C GLU A 250 8.86 -7.90 12.39
N VAL A 251 9.73 -8.67 11.74
CA VAL A 251 9.33 -9.96 11.14
C VAL A 251 8.87 -10.94 12.21
N THR A 252 9.60 -11.06 13.33
CA THR A 252 9.26 -12.01 14.40
C THR A 252 7.89 -11.69 15.03
N ALA A 253 7.50 -10.41 15.08
CA ALA A 253 6.22 -9.99 15.62
C ALA A 253 5.02 -10.49 14.80
N VAL A 254 5.18 -10.64 13.48
CA VAL A 254 4.07 -11.01 12.58
C VAL A 254 4.17 -12.42 12.02
N ALA A 255 5.38 -12.99 11.89
CA ALA A 255 5.61 -14.24 11.16
C ALA A 255 4.69 -15.38 11.60
N SER A 256 4.50 -15.56 12.91
CA SER A 256 3.63 -16.63 13.43
C SER A 256 2.12 -16.45 13.17
N SER A 257 1.66 -15.24 12.85
CA SER A 257 0.26 -14.95 12.56
C SER A 257 -0.07 -14.92 11.07
N VAL A 258 0.93 -14.65 10.23
CA VAL A 258 0.76 -14.50 8.77
C VAL A 258 1.32 -15.67 7.97
N LEU A 259 2.26 -16.43 8.54
CA LEU A 259 2.84 -17.60 7.89
C LEU A 259 2.21 -18.90 8.39
N SER A 260 1.96 -19.79 7.45
CA SER A 260 1.51 -21.17 7.62
C SER A 260 2.63 -22.21 7.48
N GLY A 261 3.81 -21.79 7.00
CA GLY A 261 5.00 -22.62 6.82
C GLY A 261 6.29 -21.80 6.95
N GLY A 262 7.43 -22.48 7.10
CA GLY A 262 8.74 -21.82 7.13
C GLY A 262 9.02 -21.01 8.40
N VAL A 263 8.40 -21.37 9.53
CA VAL A 263 8.67 -20.76 10.84
C VAL A 263 9.49 -21.71 11.69
N GLY A 264 10.68 -21.27 12.10
CA GLY A 264 11.62 -22.01 12.94
C GLY A 264 11.60 -21.59 14.41
N LEU A 265 12.72 -21.86 15.09
CA LEU A 265 12.87 -21.68 16.53
C LEU A 265 12.55 -20.24 16.98
N GLY A 266 11.65 -20.12 17.95
CA GLY A 266 11.26 -18.84 18.55
C GLY A 266 10.37 -17.97 17.66
N GLY A 267 9.65 -18.57 16.69
CA GLY A 267 8.72 -17.84 15.82
C GLY A 267 9.40 -17.11 14.66
N ARG A 268 10.67 -17.42 14.38
CA ARG A 268 11.47 -16.76 13.34
C ARG A 268 11.22 -17.36 11.96
N ALA A 269 11.14 -16.52 10.93
CA ALA A 269 11.06 -16.99 9.56
C ALA A 269 12.36 -17.67 9.12
N GLN A 270 12.25 -18.73 8.31
CA GLN A 270 13.39 -19.46 7.76
C GLN A 270 14.01 -18.71 6.59
N MET A 271 15.34 -18.68 6.55
CA MET A 271 16.13 -18.15 5.46
C MET A 271 16.66 -19.28 4.60
N TYR A 272 16.76 -19.04 3.30
CA TYR A 272 17.18 -20.06 2.35
C TYR A 272 18.66 -20.44 2.56
N ALA A 273 18.91 -21.59 3.17
CA ALA A 273 20.24 -22.10 3.45
C ALA A 273 20.39 -23.54 2.91
N PRO A 274 20.41 -23.73 1.57
CA PRO A 274 20.56 -25.05 0.98
C PRO A 274 21.96 -25.63 1.24
N ASN A 275 22.06 -26.96 1.19
CA ASN A 275 23.33 -27.69 1.22
C ASN A 275 23.45 -28.57 -0.03
N PRO A 276 24.41 -28.30 -0.94
CA PRO A 276 25.46 -27.28 -0.86
C PRO A 276 24.94 -25.84 -1.03
N SER A 277 25.76 -24.85 -0.66
CA SER A 277 25.45 -23.44 -0.93
C SER A 277 25.32 -23.17 -2.43
N GLU A 278 24.30 -22.40 -2.80
CA GLU A 278 23.96 -22.02 -4.16
C GLU A 278 24.34 -20.57 -4.43
N SER A 279 25.16 -20.36 -5.48
CA SER A 279 25.62 -19.03 -5.84
C SER A 279 24.45 -18.17 -6.33
N GLY A 280 24.27 -17.02 -5.67
CA GLY A 280 23.19 -16.08 -5.99
C GLY A 280 21.94 -16.28 -5.15
N SER A 281 21.79 -17.42 -4.47
CA SER A 281 20.55 -17.77 -3.76
C SER A 281 20.73 -17.95 -2.25
N SER A 282 21.80 -18.60 -1.77
CA SER A 282 21.92 -18.86 -0.33
C SER A 282 21.97 -17.59 0.52
N VAL A 283 21.35 -17.67 1.71
CA VAL A 283 21.30 -16.70 2.82
C VAL A 283 20.43 -15.48 2.56
N SER A 284 20.58 -14.83 1.41
CA SER A 284 19.87 -13.57 1.10
C SER A 284 18.50 -13.77 0.47
N HIS A 285 17.77 -14.82 0.88
CA HIS A 285 16.42 -15.14 0.41
C HIS A 285 15.59 -15.75 1.54
N TRP A 286 14.27 -15.58 1.49
CA TRP A 286 13.36 -16.40 2.28
C TRP A 286 13.44 -17.86 1.84
N ASP A 287 13.32 -18.78 2.78
CA ASP A 287 13.28 -20.21 2.45
C ASP A 287 12.01 -20.54 1.65
N THR A 288 12.11 -21.44 0.68
CA THR A 288 10.96 -21.95 -0.09
C THR A 288 9.90 -22.67 0.75
N ALA A 289 10.19 -22.97 2.02
CA ALA A 289 9.23 -23.47 2.99
C ALA A 289 8.31 -22.38 3.57
N VAL A 290 8.67 -21.09 3.43
CA VAL A 290 7.83 -19.96 3.84
C VAL A 290 6.53 -19.98 3.02
N SER A 291 5.40 -19.93 3.71
CA SER A 291 4.08 -20.01 3.07
C SER A 291 3.11 -19.05 3.76
N PRO A 292 2.39 -18.17 3.04
CA PRO A 292 2.37 -18.01 1.58
C PRO A 292 3.73 -17.63 0.98
N SER A 293 3.95 -17.96 -0.29
CA SER A 293 5.23 -17.73 -0.95
C SER A 293 5.59 -16.25 -1.03
N GLU A 294 6.86 -15.97 -0.79
CA GLU A 294 7.42 -14.62 -0.77
C GLU A 294 8.06 -14.23 -2.11
N ILE A 295 7.98 -12.94 -2.47
CA ILE A 295 8.69 -12.42 -3.65
C ILE A 295 10.20 -12.62 -3.51
N MET A 296 10.73 -12.57 -2.28
CA MET A 296 12.16 -12.77 -2.00
C MET A 296 12.55 -14.24 -1.77
N GLU A 297 11.80 -15.20 -2.33
CA GLU A 297 12.26 -16.58 -2.51
C GLU A 297 13.37 -16.67 -3.58
N PRO A 298 14.27 -17.66 -3.51
CA PRO A 298 15.39 -17.80 -4.44
C PRO A 298 14.99 -18.16 -5.88
N PHE A 299 13.72 -18.51 -6.10
CA PHE A 299 13.18 -18.88 -7.41
C PHE A 299 11.88 -18.12 -7.66
N LEU A 300 11.59 -17.86 -8.94
CA LEU A 300 10.33 -17.23 -9.30
C LEU A 300 9.16 -18.17 -9.03
N THR A 301 8.40 -17.89 -7.99
CA THR A 301 7.21 -18.64 -7.60
C THR A 301 5.94 -17.91 -8.05
N ASN A 302 5.08 -18.59 -8.81
CA ASN A 302 3.82 -18.01 -9.26
C ASN A 302 2.91 -17.68 -8.07
N GLY A 303 2.41 -16.44 -8.01
CA GLY A 303 1.54 -15.98 -6.94
C GLY A 303 2.27 -15.57 -5.66
N ALA A 304 3.60 -15.47 -5.70
CA ALA A 304 4.40 -14.90 -4.62
C ALA A 304 3.95 -13.45 -4.31
N GLN A 305 3.97 -13.09 -3.02
CA GLN A 305 3.53 -11.80 -2.51
C GLN A 305 4.59 -11.24 -1.54
N LEU A 306 4.45 -10.00 -1.10
CA LEU A 306 5.15 -9.55 0.10
C LEU A 306 4.27 -9.86 1.30
N VAL A 307 4.68 -10.80 2.16
CA VAL A 307 3.95 -11.18 3.38
C VAL A 307 4.64 -10.63 4.63
N ILE A 308 5.97 -10.76 4.68
CA ILE A 308 6.88 -10.35 5.76
C ILE A 308 8.11 -9.58 5.26
N THR A 309 8.26 -9.41 3.94
CA THR A 309 9.40 -8.69 3.36
C THR A 309 9.40 -7.20 3.74
N ASP A 310 8.23 -6.56 3.85
CA ASP A 310 8.13 -5.16 4.29
C ASP A 310 8.64 -4.99 5.75
N GLU A 311 8.34 -5.95 6.62
CA GLU A 311 8.84 -6.02 7.98
C GLU A 311 10.35 -6.22 8.03
N LEU A 312 10.91 -7.04 7.14
CA LEU A 312 12.36 -7.17 7.03
C LEU A 312 13.00 -5.84 6.63
N MET A 313 12.41 -5.09 5.70
CA MET A 313 12.93 -3.77 5.33
C MET A 313 12.94 -2.82 6.54
N LYS A 314 11.93 -2.88 7.42
CA LYS A 314 11.94 -2.14 8.69
C LYS A 314 13.05 -2.58 9.64
N ASP A 315 13.26 -3.89 9.79
CA ASP A 315 14.33 -4.43 10.61
C ASP A 315 15.71 -3.89 10.18
N LEU A 316 15.93 -3.72 8.88
CA LEU A 316 17.15 -3.11 8.34
C LEU A 316 17.31 -1.61 8.67
N GLY A 317 16.21 -0.91 8.98
CA GLY A 317 16.20 0.52 9.28
C GLY A 317 15.49 1.39 8.24
N TRP A 318 14.84 0.79 7.24
CA TRP A 318 13.88 1.54 6.42
C TRP A 318 12.70 1.96 7.28
N SER A 319 12.26 3.19 7.09
CA SER A 319 10.90 3.53 7.49
C SER A 319 10.02 3.11 6.32
N LEU A 320 8.91 2.41 6.57
CA LEU A 320 7.90 2.35 5.53
C LEU A 320 7.34 3.76 5.35
N ALA A 321 7.05 4.15 4.10
CA ALA A 321 6.36 5.39 3.77
C ALA A 321 5.23 5.56 4.78
N SER A 322 5.30 6.60 5.62
CA SER A 322 4.35 6.78 6.72
C SER A 322 2.95 6.93 6.11
N GLY A 323 2.25 5.80 6.13
CA GLY A 323 1.15 5.53 5.22
C GLY A 323 0.63 4.11 5.44
N THR A 324 0.53 3.68 6.69
CA THR A 324 -0.51 2.70 7.06
C THR A 324 -1.85 3.36 6.77
N PRO A 325 -2.73 2.76 5.97
CA PRO A 325 -2.74 2.75 4.51
C PRO A 325 -3.22 4.07 3.87
N THR A 326 -2.68 4.48 2.71
CA THR A 326 -3.22 5.66 1.98
C THR A 326 -4.53 5.37 1.23
N ASN A 327 -4.90 4.10 1.08
CA ASN A 327 -6.19 3.73 0.51
C ASN A 327 -7.25 3.83 1.60
N HIS A 328 -8.08 4.85 1.46
CA HIS A 328 -9.22 5.06 2.33
C HIS A 328 -10.49 5.23 1.52
N TRP A 329 -11.57 4.72 2.08
CA TRP A 329 -12.91 4.95 1.58
C TRP A 329 -13.70 5.65 2.68
N ILE A 330 -14.41 6.70 2.28
CA ILE A 330 -15.33 7.39 3.18
C ILE A 330 -16.73 6.87 2.86
N LEU A 331 -17.31 6.09 3.77
CA LEU A 331 -18.74 5.86 3.79
C LEU A 331 -19.37 7.09 4.46
N PRO A 332 -20.03 7.98 3.69
CA PRO A 332 -20.43 9.31 4.18
C PRO A 332 -21.53 9.27 5.24
N SER A 333 -22.24 8.15 5.37
CA SER A 333 -23.18 7.93 6.46
C SER A 333 -23.40 6.44 6.73
N SER A 334 -23.74 6.15 7.97
CA SER A 334 -24.22 4.89 8.50
C SER A 334 -25.19 5.20 9.63
N ALA A 335 -26.14 4.31 9.90
CA ALA A 335 -27.16 4.52 10.90
C ALA A 335 -27.47 3.23 11.66
N ARG A 336 -27.70 3.40 12.96
CA ARG A 336 -28.46 2.51 13.84
C ARG A 336 -29.31 3.42 14.69
N ALA A 337 -30.30 4.05 14.08
CA ALA A 337 -30.95 5.21 14.68
C ALA A 337 -32.43 5.33 14.29
N PRO A 338 -33.27 5.87 15.19
CA PRO A 338 -34.64 6.23 14.85
C PRO A 338 -34.65 7.36 13.82
N GLY A 339 -35.59 7.29 12.88
CA GLY A 339 -35.89 8.32 11.90
C GLY A 339 -37.25 8.99 12.13
N GLN A 340 -37.62 9.92 11.25
CA GLN A 340 -38.96 10.52 11.26
C GLN A 340 -40.03 9.46 10.96
N GLY A 341 -41.26 9.67 11.48
CA GLY A 341 -42.40 8.80 11.17
C GLY A 341 -42.27 7.36 11.72
N GLY A 342 -41.46 7.14 12.75
CA GLY A 342 -41.30 5.83 13.40
C GLY A 342 -40.34 4.85 12.70
N ALA A 343 -39.61 5.29 11.68
CA ALA A 343 -38.58 4.50 11.03
C ALA A 343 -37.43 4.17 12.00
N PHE A 344 -36.75 3.04 11.79
CA PHE A 344 -35.50 2.71 12.47
C PHE A 344 -34.50 2.22 11.43
N TYR A 345 -33.49 3.04 11.15
CA TYR A 345 -32.52 2.75 10.10
C TYR A 345 -31.33 1.99 10.64
N THR A 346 -30.94 0.94 9.91
CA THR A 346 -29.73 0.14 10.11
C THR A 346 -28.91 0.13 8.82
N THR A 347 -27.58 0.16 8.94
CA THR A 347 -26.67 0.11 7.79
C THR A 347 -25.91 -1.21 7.75
N ALA A 348 -26.09 -1.95 6.65
CA ALA A 348 -25.21 -3.04 6.27
C ALA A 348 -24.00 -2.47 5.52
N LEU A 349 -22.78 -2.91 5.85
CA LEU A 349 -21.56 -2.53 5.12
C LEU A 349 -20.96 -3.76 4.45
N SER A 350 -20.94 -3.78 3.13
CA SER A 350 -20.30 -4.84 2.33
C SER A 350 -18.94 -4.38 1.84
N ILE A 351 -17.93 -5.22 2.02
CA ILE A 351 -16.55 -4.99 1.57
C ILE A 351 -16.12 -6.21 0.75
N ALA A 352 -15.65 -5.97 -0.47
CA ALA A 352 -15.07 -6.99 -1.32
C ALA A 352 -13.63 -6.63 -1.69
N ASN A 353 -12.69 -7.54 -1.46
CA ASN A 353 -11.34 -7.42 -2.00
C ASN A 353 -11.33 -8.01 -3.42
N ARG A 354 -11.13 -7.18 -4.43
CA ARG A 354 -11.07 -7.62 -5.84
C ARG A 354 -9.64 -7.78 -6.35
N GLY A 355 -8.66 -7.65 -5.46
CA GLY A 355 -7.23 -7.77 -5.76
C GLY A 355 -6.71 -9.17 -5.53
N ALA A 356 -5.44 -9.36 -5.92
CA ALA A 356 -4.69 -10.59 -5.73
C ALA A 356 -3.97 -10.68 -4.38
N ALA A 357 -3.79 -9.54 -3.69
CA ALA A 357 -3.18 -9.45 -2.37
C ALA A 357 -4.23 -9.49 -1.25
N GLU A 358 -3.86 -10.02 -0.09
CA GLU A 358 -4.68 -9.98 1.12
C GLU A 358 -4.92 -8.53 1.58
N ALA A 359 -6.18 -8.20 1.89
CA ALA A 359 -6.55 -6.91 2.42
C ALA A 359 -6.60 -6.93 3.95
N ARG A 360 -5.74 -6.15 4.57
CA ARG A 360 -5.76 -5.77 5.99
C ARG A 360 -6.37 -4.39 6.10
N TYR A 361 -7.49 -4.28 6.82
CA TYR A 361 -8.23 -3.03 6.90
C TYR A 361 -8.81 -2.77 8.27
N LYS A 362 -8.96 -1.48 8.59
CA LYS A 362 -9.62 -0.99 9.80
C LYS A 362 -10.78 -0.08 9.42
N MET A 363 -11.77 -0.02 10.31
CA MET A 363 -12.92 0.86 10.20
C MET A 363 -12.91 1.82 11.38
N LYS A 364 -13.01 3.13 11.11
CA LYS A 364 -13.17 4.15 12.13
C LYS A 364 -14.54 4.80 12.02
N PHE A 365 -15.31 4.75 13.10
CA PHE A 365 -16.58 5.46 13.19
C PHE A 365 -16.33 6.91 13.59
N LEU A 366 -16.70 7.83 12.70
CA LEU A 366 -16.38 9.25 12.80
C LEU A 366 -17.44 10.04 13.60
N GLY A 367 -18.59 9.44 13.88
CA GLY A 367 -19.72 10.12 14.50
C GLY A 367 -20.38 11.13 13.55
N ASN A 368 -21.14 12.07 14.14
CA ASN A 368 -21.84 13.13 13.44
C ASN A 368 -21.70 14.46 14.21
N ASN A 369 -21.58 15.57 13.49
CA ASN A 369 -21.47 16.94 14.01
C ASN A 369 -20.35 17.16 15.04
N VAL A 370 -19.28 16.36 14.96
CA VAL A 370 -18.10 16.39 15.84
C VAL A 370 -16.83 16.20 15.01
N ASP A 371 -15.69 16.51 15.62
CA ASP A 371 -14.37 16.10 15.09
C ASP A 371 -14.25 14.57 15.16
N GLY A 372 -14.04 13.93 14.00
CA GLY A 372 -14.00 12.48 13.85
C GLY A 372 -12.63 11.86 14.12
N THR A 373 -11.58 12.65 14.41
CA THR A 373 -10.22 12.14 14.64
C THR A 373 -10.13 11.18 15.82
N ALA A 374 -10.86 11.49 16.90
CA ALA A 374 -11.00 10.69 18.10
C ALA A 374 -12.09 9.60 17.99
N GLY A 375 -12.65 9.39 16.79
CA GLY A 375 -13.61 8.34 16.51
C GLY A 375 -13.10 6.95 16.87
N GLN A 376 -14.01 6.08 17.33
CA GLN A 376 -13.68 4.70 17.68
C GLN A 376 -13.17 3.96 16.45
N GLU A 377 -12.00 3.35 16.55
CA GLU A 377 -11.42 2.49 15.53
C GLU A 377 -11.65 1.02 15.90
N SER A 378 -11.93 0.20 14.90
CA SER A 378 -12.04 -1.24 15.06
C SER A 378 -10.66 -1.88 15.24
N GLU A 379 -10.66 -3.14 15.67
CA GLU A 379 -9.53 -4.03 15.41
C GLU A 379 -9.27 -4.17 13.90
N GLU A 380 -8.11 -4.70 13.54
CA GLU A 380 -7.78 -5.03 12.15
C GLU A 380 -8.60 -6.23 11.68
N PHE A 381 -9.16 -6.10 10.48
CA PHE A 381 -9.81 -7.18 9.75
C PHE A 381 -8.93 -7.64 8.60
N VAL A 382 -9.06 -8.91 8.25
CA VAL A 382 -8.35 -9.53 7.14
C VAL A 382 -9.39 -10.06 6.15
N LEU A 383 -9.18 -9.78 4.86
CA LEU A 383 -10.02 -10.27 3.76
C LEU A 383 -9.13 -10.74 2.62
N GLY A 384 -9.17 -12.04 2.35
CA GLY A 384 -8.34 -12.66 1.32
C GLY A 384 -8.67 -12.18 -0.09
N PRO A 385 -7.81 -12.50 -1.08
CA PRO A 385 -8.04 -12.18 -2.48
C PRO A 385 -9.40 -12.66 -2.99
N ASN A 386 -10.10 -11.82 -3.76
CA ASN A 386 -11.43 -12.10 -4.32
C ASN A 386 -12.55 -12.44 -3.30
N GLN A 387 -12.33 -12.25 -2.00
CA GLN A 387 -13.33 -12.49 -0.97
C GLN A 387 -14.19 -11.25 -0.70
N SER A 388 -15.35 -11.49 -0.10
CA SER A 388 -16.26 -10.44 0.37
C SER A 388 -16.82 -10.75 1.75
N VAL A 389 -17.10 -9.71 2.52
CA VAL A 389 -17.77 -9.79 3.81
C VAL A 389 -18.84 -8.69 3.91
N THR A 390 -19.92 -9.00 4.61
CA THR A 390 -20.99 -8.03 4.91
C THR A 390 -21.22 -7.96 6.42
N TYR A 391 -21.20 -6.74 6.94
CA TYR A 391 -21.55 -6.41 8.32
C TYR A 391 -22.98 -5.87 8.34
N GLU A 392 -23.98 -6.72 8.57
CA GLU A 392 -25.42 -6.41 8.42
C GLU A 392 -25.92 -5.20 9.25
N ASP A 393 -25.35 -5.00 10.44
CA ASP A 393 -25.51 -3.79 11.25
C ASP A 393 -24.11 -3.35 11.67
N VAL A 394 -23.42 -2.58 10.82
CA VAL A 394 -22.01 -2.24 11.04
C VAL A 394 -21.80 -1.48 12.36
N LEU A 395 -22.73 -0.61 12.73
CA LEU A 395 -22.64 0.16 13.98
C LEU A 395 -22.84 -0.73 15.21
N GLY A 396 -23.80 -1.64 15.18
CA GLY A 396 -24.01 -2.61 16.26
C GLY A 396 -22.89 -3.66 16.35
N SER A 397 -22.51 -4.26 15.22
CA SER A 397 -21.61 -5.41 15.16
C SER A 397 -20.13 -5.07 15.28
N VAL A 398 -19.67 -3.96 14.68
CA VAL A 398 -18.25 -3.55 14.70
C VAL A 398 -17.98 -2.58 15.84
N PHE A 399 -18.87 -1.62 16.06
CA PHE A 399 -18.63 -0.52 17.00
C PHE A 399 -19.41 -0.64 18.32
N GLY A 400 -20.27 -1.65 18.48
CA GLY A 400 -21.06 -1.86 19.70
C GLY A 400 -22.09 -0.75 19.99
N ARG A 401 -22.49 0.02 18.97
CA ARG A 401 -23.41 1.15 19.12
C ARG A 401 -24.84 0.65 19.23
N THR A 402 -25.60 1.20 20.17
CA THR A 402 -27.01 0.88 20.37
C THR A 402 -27.94 1.87 19.68
N THR A 403 -27.63 3.16 19.72
CA THR A 403 -28.35 4.20 18.97
C THR A 403 -27.37 5.28 18.55
N ASP A 404 -26.98 5.32 17.27
CA ASP A 404 -26.04 6.32 16.74
C ASP A 404 -26.11 6.40 15.21
N PHE A 405 -25.53 7.44 14.63
CA PHE A 405 -25.32 7.57 13.19
C PHE A 405 -24.09 8.42 12.89
N GLY A 406 -23.50 8.25 11.71
CA GLY A 406 -22.28 8.98 11.35
C GLY A 406 -21.54 8.36 10.19
N ALA A 407 -20.44 8.97 9.79
CA ALA A 407 -19.59 8.42 8.74
C ALA A 407 -18.67 7.30 9.25
N ILE A 408 -18.21 6.46 8.33
CA ILE A 408 -17.18 5.46 8.59
C ILE A 408 -16.03 5.68 7.60
N ARG A 409 -14.81 5.75 8.12
CA ARG A 409 -13.60 5.68 7.30
C ARG A 409 -13.10 4.23 7.31
N VAL A 410 -13.00 3.63 6.13
CA VAL A 410 -12.31 2.35 5.93
C VAL A 410 -10.90 2.67 5.44
N THR A 411 -9.87 2.06 6.03
CA THR A 411 -8.48 2.22 5.60
C THR A 411 -7.85 0.85 5.38
N ALA A 412 -7.22 0.60 4.23
CA ALA A 412 -6.72 -0.74 3.88
C ALA A 412 -5.37 -0.75 3.15
N ASN A 413 -4.51 -1.73 3.44
CA ASN A 413 -3.18 -1.90 2.82
C ASN A 413 -3.22 -2.09 1.28
N VAL A 414 -4.40 -2.34 0.70
CA VAL A 414 -4.62 -2.51 -0.74
C VAL A 414 -5.53 -1.42 -1.31
N THR A 415 -5.42 -1.13 -2.61
CA THR A 415 -6.31 -0.22 -3.36
C THR A 415 -7.59 -0.91 -3.86
N THR A 416 -7.66 -2.24 -3.75
CA THR A 416 -8.58 -3.10 -4.49
C THR A 416 -9.90 -3.38 -3.77
N LEU A 417 -10.17 -2.67 -2.67
CA LEU A 417 -11.46 -2.82 -1.99
C LEU A 417 -12.58 -2.13 -2.76
N SER A 418 -13.71 -2.82 -2.86
CA SER A 418 -15.00 -2.25 -3.20
C SER A 418 -15.85 -2.21 -1.94
N VAL A 419 -16.29 -1.02 -1.55
CA VAL A 419 -16.99 -0.78 -0.27
C VAL A 419 -18.37 -0.17 -0.55
N LEU A 420 -19.41 -0.81 -0.04
CA LEU A 420 -20.80 -0.41 -0.27
C LEU A 420 -21.61 -0.48 1.03
N GLY A 421 -22.17 0.64 1.45
CA GLY A 421 -23.20 0.68 2.49
C GLY A 421 -24.59 0.49 1.91
N GLN A 422 -25.48 -0.11 2.68
CA GLN A 422 -26.91 -0.17 2.41
C GLN A 422 -27.66 0.18 3.69
N THR A 423 -28.34 1.33 3.68
CA THR A 423 -29.12 1.80 4.83
C THR A 423 -30.58 1.53 4.57
N SER A 424 -31.22 0.76 5.45
CA SER A 424 -32.62 0.36 5.30
C SER A 424 -33.39 0.48 6.62
N THR A 425 -34.71 0.55 6.51
CA THR A 425 -35.66 0.51 7.62
C THR A 425 -36.72 -0.57 7.33
N PRO A 426 -37.18 -1.33 8.31
CA PRO A 426 -38.27 -2.28 8.13
C PRO A 426 -39.59 -1.56 7.82
N VAL A 427 -40.49 -2.24 7.09
CA VAL A 427 -41.87 -1.80 6.86
C VAL A 427 -42.67 -2.10 8.13
N LEU A 428 -43.14 -1.06 8.82
CA LEU A 428 -43.99 -1.20 10.00
C LEU A 428 -45.47 -1.16 9.56
N THR A 429 -46.16 -2.31 9.56
CA THR A 429 -47.59 -2.39 9.23
C THR A 429 -48.50 -2.12 10.43
N SER A 430 -48.01 -2.32 11.67
CA SER A 430 -48.59 -1.77 12.90
C SER A 430 -47.58 -1.81 14.05
N TRP A 431 -47.61 -0.82 14.95
CA TRP A 431 -46.75 -0.81 16.16
C TRP A 431 -47.06 -1.98 17.13
N ALA A 432 -48.24 -2.59 17.00
CA ALA A 432 -48.73 -3.62 17.91
C ALA A 432 -48.30 -5.05 17.53
N SER A 433 -47.84 -5.30 16.30
CA SER A 433 -47.59 -6.68 15.83
C SER A 433 -46.14 -7.03 15.50
N CYS A 434 -45.19 -6.10 15.42
CA CYS A 434 -43.76 -6.38 15.19
C CYS A 434 -43.46 -7.40 14.07
N VAL A 435 -44.34 -7.57 13.08
CA VAL A 435 -44.08 -8.42 11.90
C VAL A 435 -43.73 -7.49 10.75
N ALA A 436 -42.44 -7.26 10.55
CA ALA A 436 -41.93 -6.55 9.37
C ALA A 436 -42.19 -7.41 8.13
N THR A 437 -42.97 -6.91 7.18
CA THR A 437 -43.30 -7.62 5.92
C THR A 437 -42.35 -7.29 4.77
N GLY A 438 -41.29 -6.51 5.02
CA GLY A 438 -40.28 -6.05 4.05
C GLY A 438 -39.42 -4.91 4.60
N SER A 439 -38.58 -4.29 3.76
CA SER A 439 -37.77 -3.10 4.09
C SER A 439 -37.73 -2.09 2.95
N PHE A 440 -37.64 -0.80 3.27
CA PHE A 440 -37.26 0.26 2.34
C PHE A 440 -35.81 0.68 2.62
N GLY A 441 -35.06 1.07 1.61
CA GLY A 441 -33.67 1.43 1.81
C GLY A 441 -32.98 1.99 0.57
N GLN A 442 -31.74 2.41 0.77
CA GLN A 442 -30.91 3.01 -0.28
C GLN A 442 -29.48 2.51 -0.19
N SER A 443 -28.82 2.51 -1.34
CA SER A 443 -27.38 2.34 -1.44
C SER A 443 -26.67 3.59 -0.92
N VAL A 444 -25.72 3.44 -0.01
CA VAL A 444 -24.80 4.49 0.42
C VAL A 444 -23.40 4.08 -0.04
N PRO A 445 -22.96 4.49 -1.23
CA PRO A 445 -21.63 4.11 -1.71
C PRO A 445 -20.55 4.80 -0.87
N ALA A 446 -19.45 4.08 -0.65
CA ALA A 446 -18.26 4.70 -0.10
C ALA A 446 -17.45 5.38 -1.22
N PHE A 447 -16.75 6.44 -0.88
CA PHE A 447 -16.02 7.29 -1.81
C PHE A 447 -14.53 7.00 -1.67
N ALA A 448 -13.89 6.56 -2.74
CA ALA A 448 -12.43 6.54 -2.84
C ALA A 448 -11.90 7.98 -3.05
N PRO A 449 -10.59 8.24 -2.94
CA PRO A 449 -10.04 9.59 -3.08
C PRO A 449 -10.42 10.29 -4.39
N ALA A 450 -10.50 9.54 -5.50
CA ALA A 450 -10.92 10.06 -6.81
C ALA A 450 -12.41 10.44 -6.89
N ASP A 451 -13.24 9.89 -6.00
CA ASP A 451 -14.68 10.14 -5.97
C ASP A 451 -15.05 11.38 -5.15
N LEU A 452 -14.13 11.91 -4.34
CA LEU A 452 -14.37 13.05 -3.47
C LEU A 452 -14.57 14.35 -4.26
N VAL A 453 -15.25 15.31 -3.64
CA VAL A 453 -15.24 16.71 -4.08
C VAL A 453 -14.01 17.37 -3.47
N SER A 454 -13.19 18.03 -4.29
CA SER A 454 -11.94 18.67 -3.86
C SER A 454 -11.80 20.09 -4.40
N ALA A 455 -10.85 20.85 -3.84
CA ALA A 455 -10.50 22.17 -4.37
C ALA A 455 -10.09 22.06 -5.85
N GLY A 456 -10.82 22.75 -6.73
CA GLY A 456 -10.60 22.69 -8.18
C GLY A 456 -11.36 21.60 -8.93
N SER A 457 -12.05 20.69 -8.24
CA SER A 457 -12.89 19.65 -8.84
C SER A 457 -14.29 19.62 -8.19
N PRO A 458 -15.11 20.68 -8.40
CA PRO A 458 -16.48 20.71 -7.89
C PRO A 458 -17.34 19.65 -8.59
N LYS A 459 -18.37 19.15 -7.89
CA LYS A 459 -19.29 18.14 -8.43
C LYS A 459 -20.74 18.55 -8.28
N VAL A 460 -21.61 18.01 -9.12
CA VAL A 460 -23.04 18.35 -9.13
C VAL A 460 -23.89 17.15 -8.76
N ILE A 461 -24.83 17.33 -7.83
CA ILE A 461 -25.92 16.38 -7.58
C ILE A 461 -27.15 16.87 -8.36
N VAL A 462 -27.75 15.99 -9.16
CA VAL A 462 -28.91 16.29 -10.01
C VAL A 462 -30.18 15.64 -9.50
N GLY A 463 -31.34 16.24 -9.79
CA GLY A 463 -32.65 15.67 -9.44
C GLY A 463 -33.07 15.91 -7.99
N VAL A 464 -32.56 16.97 -7.36
CA VAL A 464 -32.97 17.39 -6.01
C VAL A 464 -34.45 17.73 -6.02
N ARG A 465 -35.19 17.16 -5.05
CA ARG A 465 -36.64 17.38 -4.90
C ARG A 465 -37.03 17.59 -3.45
N GLU A 466 -37.72 18.69 -3.19
CA GLU A 466 -38.24 19.02 -1.87
C GLU A 466 -39.58 19.75 -1.98
N ASP A 467 -40.66 19.08 -1.59
CA ASP A 467 -42.03 19.56 -1.72
C ASP A 467 -42.91 18.97 -0.61
N ALA A 468 -44.23 19.10 -0.71
CA ALA A 468 -45.17 18.54 0.27
C ALA A 468 -45.02 17.01 0.49
N THR A 469 -44.50 16.28 -0.51
CA THR A 469 -44.41 14.82 -0.54
C THR A 469 -42.99 14.28 -0.31
N PHE A 470 -41.95 15.04 -0.65
CA PHE A 470 -40.55 14.63 -0.50
C PHE A 470 -39.75 15.60 0.36
N ARG A 471 -38.79 15.07 1.12
CA ARG A 471 -37.72 15.85 1.76
C ARG A 471 -36.38 15.40 1.18
N THR A 472 -35.40 16.31 1.10
CA THR A 472 -34.04 15.92 0.75
C THR A 472 -33.06 16.21 1.88
N ASN A 473 -32.30 15.20 2.28
CA ASN A 473 -31.18 15.37 3.20
C ASN A 473 -29.88 15.41 2.39
N LEU A 474 -29.03 16.40 2.64
CA LEU A 474 -27.67 16.46 2.10
C LEU A 474 -26.70 15.96 3.17
N ILE A 475 -25.88 14.98 2.83
CA ILE A 475 -24.85 14.43 3.71
C ILE A 475 -23.50 14.92 3.20
N LEU A 476 -22.67 15.42 4.11
CA LEU A 476 -21.33 15.91 3.84
C LEU A 476 -20.36 15.28 4.84
N THR A 477 -19.23 14.77 4.39
CA THR A 477 -18.20 14.19 5.27
C THR A 477 -16.82 14.63 4.84
N ASN A 478 -16.11 15.30 5.73
CA ASN A 478 -14.71 15.66 5.54
C ASN A 478 -13.85 14.39 5.48
N ALA A 479 -13.04 14.25 4.43
CA ALA A 479 -12.12 13.13 4.28
C ALA A 479 -10.73 13.40 4.90
N GLY A 480 -10.42 14.66 5.21
CA GLY A 480 -9.13 15.11 5.72
C GLY A 480 -9.10 15.28 7.24
N THR A 481 -7.88 15.41 7.79
CA THR A 481 -7.60 15.65 9.21
C THR A 481 -7.48 17.13 9.57
N ALA A 482 -7.74 18.03 8.62
CA ALA A 482 -7.93 19.46 8.85
C ALA A 482 -9.37 19.83 8.51
N SER A 483 -9.89 20.91 9.09
CA SER A 483 -11.24 21.40 8.76
C SER A 483 -11.37 21.78 7.28
N VAL A 484 -12.56 21.59 6.71
CA VAL A 484 -12.88 21.94 5.33
C VAL A 484 -14.15 22.78 5.26
N ASP A 485 -14.11 23.87 4.50
CA ASP A 485 -15.29 24.69 4.20
C ASP A 485 -15.95 24.16 2.94
N VAL A 486 -17.19 23.70 3.07
CA VAL A 486 -18.00 23.16 1.97
C VAL A 486 -19.05 24.17 1.58
N THR A 487 -19.06 24.56 0.31
CA THR A 487 -20.07 25.43 -0.28
C THR A 487 -21.05 24.62 -1.12
N ALA A 488 -22.34 24.82 -0.88
CA ALA A 488 -23.43 24.26 -1.67
C ALA A 488 -24.24 25.37 -2.31
N THR A 489 -24.44 25.32 -3.62
CA THR A 489 -25.27 26.27 -4.36
C THR A 489 -26.37 25.52 -5.10
N LEU A 490 -27.63 25.83 -4.77
CA LEU A 490 -28.81 25.19 -5.35
C LEU A 490 -29.29 26.00 -6.56
N PHE A 491 -29.51 25.31 -7.68
CA PHE A 491 -30.02 25.87 -8.91
C PHE A 491 -31.39 25.30 -9.25
N ALA A 492 -32.29 26.18 -9.69
CA ALA A 492 -33.54 25.80 -10.32
C ALA A 492 -33.29 25.12 -11.69
N PRO A 493 -34.29 24.42 -12.26
CA PRO A 493 -34.20 23.88 -13.61
C PRO A 493 -33.92 24.94 -14.69
N SER A 494 -34.32 26.20 -14.44
CA SER A 494 -34.04 27.33 -15.32
C SER A 494 -32.59 27.83 -15.27
N GLY A 495 -31.77 27.31 -14.33
CA GLY A 495 -30.42 27.80 -14.04
C GLY A 495 -30.36 28.95 -13.04
N ALA A 496 -31.51 29.45 -12.54
CA ALA A 496 -31.53 30.48 -11.51
C ALA A 496 -31.02 29.93 -10.16
N VAL A 497 -30.18 30.69 -9.46
CA VAL A 497 -29.74 30.34 -8.09
C VAL A 497 -30.93 30.49 -7.14
N LEU A 498 -31.30 29.38 -6.49
CA LEU A 498 -32.33 29.35 -5.47
C LEU A 498 -31.77 29.66 -4.06
N GLY A 499 -30.48 29.41 -3.85
CA GLY A 499 -29.85 29.56 -2.55
C GLY A 499 -28.40 29.07 -2.51
N SER A 500 -27.64 29.53 -1.53
CA SER A 500 -26.27 29.08 -1.29
C SER A 500 -25.91 29.19 0.19
N ALA A 501 -25.08 28.26 0.68
CA ALA A 501 -24.52 28.29 2.02
C ALA A 501 -23.14 27.64 2.05
N THR A 502 -22.37 28.02 3.05
CA THR A 502 -21.07 27.42 3.37
C THR A 502 -21.11 26.86 4.79
N TRP A 503 -20.60 25.63 4.96
CA TRP A 503 -20.48 24.98 6.25
C TRP A 503 -19.05 24.50 6.46
N THR A 504 -18.50 24.78 7.64
CA THR A 504 -17.21 24.24 8.07
C THR A 504 -17.43 22.85 8.67
N LEU A 505 -16.79 21.84 8.09
CA LEU A 505 -16.72 20.50 8.64
C LEU A 505 -15.42 20.34 9.43
N PRO A 506 -15.46 19.86 10.69
CA PRO A 506 -14.24 19.60 11.46
C PRO A 506 -13.42 18.45 10.84
N PRO A 507 -12.17 18.23 11.30
CA PRO A 507 -11.37 17.08 10.89
C PRO A 507 -12.14 15.77 10.93
N LEU A 508 -12.17 15.03 9.82
CA LEU A 508 -12.91 13.78 9.66
C LEU A 508 -14.40 13.88 10.08
N GLY A 509 -15.00 15.07 10.08
CA GLY A 509 -16.35 15.31 10.55
C GLY A 509 -17.42 15.05 9.50
N MET A 510 -18.53 14.45 9.92
CA MET A 510 -19.74 14.27 9.12
C MET A 510 -20.86 15.19 9.58
N THR A 511 -21.59 15.80 8.65
CA THR A 511 -22.79 16.60 8.92
C THR A 511 -23.92 16.17 7.98
N GLN A 512 -25.14 16.11 8.51
CA GLN A 512 -26.36 15.98 7.71
C GLN A 512 -27.17 17.28 7.76
N LYS A 513 -27.50 17.83 6.59
CA LYS A 513 -28.42 18.95 6.43
C LYS A 513 -29.79 18.42 6.01
N THR A 514 -30.73 18.46 6.95
CA THR A 514 -32.08 17.94 6.75
C THR A 514 -32.92 19.01 6.07
N GLN A 515 -33.64 18.66 5.00
CA GLN A 515 -34.37 19.64 4.19
C GLN A 515 -33.44 20.76 3.65
N PHE A 516 -32.32 20.35 3.07
CA PHE A 516 -31.22 21.28 2.81
C PHE A 516 -31.62 22.38 1.80
N ALA A 517 -32.57 22.13 0.90
CA ALA A 517 -33.02 23.13 -0.05
C ALA A 517 -33.71 24.31 0.66
N ARG A 518 -34.49 24.04 1.71
CA ARG A 518 -35.08 25.06 2.59
C ARG A 518 -34.02 25.77 3.42
N GLU A 519 -33.02 25.03 3.93
CA GLU A 519 -31.88 25.61 4.65
C GLU A 519 -31.08 26.59 3.78
N LEU A 520 -30.94 26.30 2.48
CA LEU A 520 -30.30 27.18 1.50
C LEU A 520 -31.15 28.41 1.12
N GLY A 521 -32.42 28.46 1.53
CA GLY A 521 -33.31 29.61 1.31
C GLY A 521 -34.36 29.44 0.22
N ALA A 522 -34.55 28.24 -0.36
CA ALA A 522 -35.62 28.02 -1.33
C ALA A 522 -37.00 28.14 -0.66
N THR A 523 -37.83 29.07 -1.12
CA THR A 523 -39.13 29.41 -0.50
C THR A 523 -40.32 28.62 -1.06
N GLY A 524 -40.20 28.06 -2.26
CA GLY A 524 -41.25 27.28 -2.94
C GLY A 524 -40.86 25.82 -3.19
N ASP A 525 -41.76 25.03 -3.77
CA ASP A 525 -41.46 23.63 -4.14
C ASP A 525 -40.22 23.54 -5.03
N VAL A 526 -39.32 22.63 -4.68
CA VAL A 526 -38.07 22.37 -5.41
C VAL A 526 -38.25 21.08 -6.18
N ARG A 527 -38.13 21.14 -7.50
CA ARG A 527 -38.22 19.98 -8.41
C ARG A 527 -37.17 20.11 -9.49
N ASP A 528 -36.57 18.97 -9.87
CA ASP A 528 -35.53 18.85 -10.90
C ASP A 528 -34.35 19.81 -10.70
N ALA A 529 -34.13 20.23 -9.45
CA ALA A 529 -33.05 21.13 -9.09
C ALA A 529 -31.72 20.37 -9.06
N ASN A 530 -30.63 21.11 -9.16
CA ASN A 530 -29.29 20.58 -9.01
C ASN A 530 -28.52 21.40 -7.99
N VAL A 531 -27.63 20.75 -7.23
CA VAL A 531 -26.76 21.41 -6.26
C VAL A 531 -25.32 21.22 -6.67
N LEU A 532 -24.61 22.33 -6.85
CA LEU A 532 -23.16 22.36 -7.04
C LEU A 532 -22.50 22.34 -5.67
N LEU A 533 -21.56 21.41 -5.48
CA LEU A 533 -20.75 21.27 -4.27
C LEU A 533 -19.31 21.62 -4.60
N SER A 534 -18.72 22.49 -3.78
CA SER A 534 -17.34 22.91 -3.93
C SER A 534 -16.68 23.20 -2.58
N THR A 535 -15.35 23.32 -2.58
CA THR A 535 -14.59 23.83 -1.44
C THR A 535 -13.52 24.79 -1.93
N SER A 536 -13.30 25.87 -1.18
CA SER A 536 -12.18 26.79 -1.37
C SER A 536 -11.00 26.47 -0.44
N THR A 537 -11.13 25.49 0.45
CA THR A 537 -10.06 25.10 1.37
C THR A 537 -8.96 24.39 0.59
N THR A 538 -7.75 24.97 0.58
CA THR A 538 -6.58 24.36 -0.06
C THR A 538 -6.31 22.96 0.53
N GLY A 539 -6.24 21.95 -0.34
CA GLY A 539 -6.08 20.55 0.08
C GLY A 539 -7.32 19.91 0.72
N GLY A 540 -8.44 20.63 0.81
CA GLY A 540 -9.69 20.12 1.33
C GLY A 540 -10.35 19.13 0.36
N ALA A 541 -10.88 18.03 0.91
CA ALA A 541 -11.64 17.04 0.18
C ALA A 541 -12.78 16.47 1.06
N PHE A 542 -13.94 16.23 0.46
CA PHE A 542 -15.10 15.72 1.18
C PHE A 542 -15.96 14.78 0.31
N ALA A 543 -16.57 13.80 0.96
CA ALA A 543 -17.60 12.94 0.37
C ALA A 543 -18.97 13.59 0.53
N ALA A 544 -19.85 13.40 -0.44
CA ALA A 544 -21.20 13.93 -0.38
C ALA A 544 -22.19 13.04 -1.13
N TYR A 545 -23.43 13.02 -0.65
CA TYR A 545 -24.58 12.52 -1.40
C TYR A 545 -25.85 13.17 -0.87
N ALA A 546 -26.94 13.12 -1.64
CA ALA A 546 -28.25 13.53 -1.17
C ALA A 546 -29.22 12.35 -1.13
N ALA A 547 -30.08 12.30 -0.11
CA ALA A 547 -31.15 11.33 0.01
C ALA A 547 -32.50 12.03 -0.20
N VAL A 548 -33.19 11.73 -1.30
CA VAL A 548 -34.58 12.18 -1.53
C VAL A 548 -35.50 11.14 -0.91
N ILE A 549 -36.29 11.56 0.08
CA ILE A 549 -37.05 10.64 0.93
C ILE A 549 -38.54 10.98 0.84
N ASP A 550 -39.35 9.98 0.53
CA ASP A 550 -40.81 10.08 0.60
C ASP A 550 -41.25 10.29 2.05
N ARG A 551 -42.05 11.33 2.30
CA ARG A 551 -42.45 11.73 3.66
C ARG A 551 -43.43 10.75 4.30
N THR A 552 -44.16 9.97 3.52
CA THR A 552 -45.18 9.04 4.01
C THR A 552 -44.57 7.68 4.32
N THR A 553 -43.79 7.13 3.39
CA THR A 553 -43.24 5.77 3.49
C THR A 553 -41.86 5.71 4.11
N ASN A 554 -41.15 6.85 4.16
CA ASN A 554 -39.73 6.93 4.46
C ASN A 554 -38.82 6.22 3.44
N ASP A 555 -39.34 5.90 2.25
CA ASP A 555 -38.55 5.29 1.18
C ASP A 555 -37.52 6.27 0.61
N PRO A 556 -36.21 5.99 0.74
CA PRO A 556 -35.16 6.91 0.34
C PRO A 556 -34.55 6.55 -1.01
N ARG A 557 -34.10 7.57 -1.76
CA ARG A 557 -33.30 7.42 -2.98
C ARG A 557 -32.02 8.24 -2.91
N THR A 558 -30.90 7.58 -3.16
CA THR A 558 -29.58 8.20 -3.21
C THR A 558 -29.35 8.92 -4.53
N LEU A 559 -28.92 10.17 -4.43
CA LEU A 559 -28.40 10.99 -5.52
C LEU A 559 -26.91 11.23 -5.28
N LEU A 560 -26.09 10.89 -6.26
CA LEU A 560 -24.63 11.00 -6.16
C LEU A 560 -24.10 12.22 -6.91
N PRO A 561 -23.04 12.85 -6.39
CA PRO A 561 -22.33 13.89 -7.11
C PRO A 561 -21.64 13.28 -8.33
N ARG A 562 -21.73 13.98 -9.46
CA ARG A 562 -21.06 13.64 -10.72
C ARG A 562 -20.05 14.70 -11.08
#